data_AF-A0A1F8MGS9-F1
#
_entry.id   AF-A0A1F8MGS9-F1
#
_cell.length_a   1.000
_cell.length_b   1.000
_cell.length_c   1.000
_cell.angle_alpha   90.00
_cell.angle_beta   90.00
_cell.angle_gamma   90.00
#
_symmetry.space_group_name_H-M   'P 1'
#
loop_
_entity.id
_entity.type
_entity.pdbx_description
1 polymer ?
#
loop_
_entity_poly.entity_id
_entity_poly.type
_entity_poly.pdbx_seq_one_letter_code
_entity_poly.pdbx_strand_id
1 'polypeptide(L)'
;MNTRLLKIGIRVWLVDTLIAAFNFFVLMNLVYEPRWGPLVAHQIGMSTRIVVTFVLAYFLLRYVKQYTRKGLILIGLVWLGLEEIFEWGGSFILRRSVEEILVGWNIFAGYMWPYVMLAYLLSNLIVGVTLHPGKKEAVPKDIR
;
A
#
# COMPACT_ATOMS: atom_id res chain seq x y z
N MET A 1 12.64 -2.79 19.52
CA MET A 1 11.64 -2.60 18.43
C MET A 1 11.82 -1.18 17.86
N ASN A 2 11.75 -0.96 16.55
CA ASN A 2 11.97 0.38 15.97
C ASN A 2 10.69 1.23 16.06
N THR A 3 10.47 1.87 17.21
CA THR A 3 9.29 2.72 17.48
C THR A 3 9.15 3.87 16.48
N ARG A 4 10.27 4.35 15.92
CA ARG A 4 10.28 5.42 14.92
C ARG A 4 9.70 4.95 13.58
N LEU A 5 10.08 3.78 13.10
CA LEU A 5 9.54 3.19 11.86
C LEU A 5 8.03 3.00 11.99
N LEU A 6 7.54 2.45 13.12
CA LEU A 6 6.11 2.24 13.35
C LEU A 6 5.34 3.57 13.37
N LYS A 7 5.80 4.55 14.17
CA LYS A 7 5.13 5.84 14.31
C LYS A 7 5.04 6.60 12.99
N ILE A 8 6.11 6.63 12.21
CA ILE A 8 6.12 7.32 10.91
C ILE A 8 5.38 6.49 9.87
N GLY A 9 5.52 5.16 9.89
CA GLY A 9 4.84 4.26 8.97
C GLY A 9 3.32 4.36 9.09
N ILE A 10 2.76 4.48 10.29
CA ILE A 10 1.31 4.72 10.47
C ILE A 10 0.88 6.07 9.88
N ARG A 11 1.70 7.12 10.04
CA ARG A 11 1.42 8.44 9.43
C ARG A 11 1.45 8.38 7.90
N VAL A 12 2.39 7.63 7.33
CA VAL A 12 2.47 7.42 5.89
C VAL A 12 1.28 6.60 5.39
N TRP A 13 0.85 5.59 6.13
CA TRP A 13 -0.38 4.85 5.82
C TRP A 13 -1.60 5.78 5.80
N LEU A 14 -1.76 6.68 6.78
CA LEU A 14 -2.86 7.66 6.75
C LEU A 14 -2.85 8.53 5.48
N VAL A 15 -1.68 8.94 5.01
CA VAL A 15 -1.54 9.68 3.75
C VAL A 15 -1.90 8.80 2.55
N ASP A 16 -1.42 7.56 2.53
CA ASP A 16 -1.74 6.56 1.50
C ASP A 16 -3.25 6.32 1.41
N THR A 17 -3.95 6.14 2.54
CA THR A 17 -5.41 5.96 2.59
C THR A 17 -6.16 7.17 2.05
N LEU A 18 -5.71 8.40 2.34
CA LEU A 18 -6.33 9.61 1.77
C LEU A 18 -6.14 9.69 0.25
N ILE A 19 -4.95 9.34 -0.24
CA ILE A 19 -4.68 9.26 -1.69
C ILE A 19 -5.55 8.16 -2.32
N ALA A 20 -5.66 7.00 -1.69
CA ALA A 20 -6.50 5.90 -2.15
C ALA A 20 -7.98 6.27 -2.18
N ALA A 21 -8.48 7.00 -1.18
CA ALA A 21 -9.85 7.51 -1.17
C ALA A 21 -10.09 8.47 -2.35
N PHE A 22 -9.18 9.41 -2.60
CA PHE A 22 -9.29 10.29 -3.78
C PHE A 22 -9.25 9.48 -5.09
N ASN A 23 -8.34 8.52 -5.20
CA ASN A 23 -8.24 7.65 -6.36
C ASN A 23 -9.53 6.86 -6.61
N PHE A 24 -10.17 6.33 -5.57
CA PHE A 24 -11.43 5.59 -5.70
C PHE A 24 -12.62 6.53 -5.97
N PHE A 25 -12.91 7.45 -5.06
CA PHE A 25 -14.14 8.25 -5.11
C PHE A 25 -14.16 9.26 -6.25
N VAL A 26 -12.99 9.78 -6.65
CA VAL A 26 -12.90 10.83 -7.68
C VAL A 26 -12.43 10.23 -8.99
N LEU A 27 -11.22 9.67 -9.03
CA LEU A 27 -10.63 9.24 -10.31
C LEU A 27 -11.37 8.02 -10.87
N MET A 28 -11.53 6.97 -10.08
CA MET A 28 -12.14 5.73 -10.54
C MET A 28 -13.61 5.92 -10.93
N ASN A 29 -14.42 6.43 -9.99
CA ASN A 29 -15.87 6.50 -10.18
C ASN A 29 -16.31 7.64 -11.12
N LEU A 30 -15.65 8.81 -11.08
CA LEU A 30 -16.09 9.98 -11.87
C LEU A 30 -15.32 10.15 -13.18
N VAL A 31 -14.11 9.59 -13.29
CA VAL A 31 -13.26 9.77 -14.48
C VAL A 31 -13.12 8.47 -15.28
N TYR A 32 -12.68 7.38 -14.66
CA TYR A 32 -12.31 6.17 -15.38
C TYR A 32 -13.52 5.31 -15.76
N GLU A 33 -14.43 5.07 -14.82
CA GLU A 33 -15.59 4.19 -15.02
C GLU A 33 -16.52 4.70 -16.13
N PRO A 34 -16.88 5.99 -16.22
CA PRO A 34 -17.72 6.49 -17.32
C PRO A 34 -17.08 6.36 -18.71
N ARG A 35 -15.75 6.22 -18.79
CA ARG A 35 -15.00 6.18 -20.06
C ARG A 35 -14.66 4.78 -20.51
N TRP A 36 -14.34 3.89 -19.56
CA TRP A 36 -13.79 2.56 -19.85
C TRP A 36 -14.53 1.41 -19.17
N GLY A 37 -15.61 1.73 -18.45
CA GLY A 37 -16.39 0.76 -17.70
C GLY A 37 -15.76 0.36 -16.36
N PRO A 38 -16.51 -0.36 -15.52
CA PRO A 38 -16.16 -0.61 -14.13
C PRO A 38 -14.90 -1.47 -13.97
N LEU A 39 -14.73 -2.50 -14.78
CA LEU A 39 -13.59 -3.41 -14.66
C LEU A 39 -12.26 -2.71 -14.99
N VAL A 40 -12.20 -1.96 -16.10
CA VAL A 40 -10.99 -1.23 -16.50
C VAL A 40 -10.69 -0.11 -15.49
N ALA A 41 -11.71 0.61 -15.04
CA ALA A 41 -11.57 1.60 -13.98
C ALA A 41 -10.97 0.99 -12.70
N HIS A 42 -11.49 -0.16 -12.28
CA HIS A 42 -10.96 -0.91 -11.14
C HIS A 42 -9.49 -1.29 -11.34
N GLN A 43 -9.12 -1.83 -12.51
CA GLN A 43 -7.74 -2.22 -12.81
C GLN A 43 -6.77 -1.03 -12.77
N ILE A 44 -7.16 0.11 -13.36
CA ILE A 44 -6.37 1.35 -13.32
C ILE A 44 -6.26 1.86 -11.88
N GLY A 45 -7.37 1.89 -11.14
CA GLY A 45 -7.43 2.34 -9.76
C GLY A 45 -6.52 1.51 -8.85
N MET A 46 -6.59 0.18 -8.94
CA MET A 46 -5.77 -0.72 -8.14
C MET A 46 -4.29 -0.68 -8.53
N SER A 47 -3.98 -0.62 -9.83
CA SER A 47 -2.60 -0.49 -10.30
C SER A 47 -1.97 0.81 -9.80
N THR A 48 -2.70 1.92 -9.89
CA THR A 48 -2.27 3.23 -9.36
C THR A 48 -2.00 3.14 -7.86
N ARG A 49 -2.91 2.51 -7.11
CA ARG A 49 -2.76 2.31 -5.67
C ARG A 49 -1.51 1.51 -5.32
N ILE A 50 -1.27 0.38 -5.99
CA ILE A 50 -0.07 -0.44 -5.80
C ILE A 50 1.20 0.41 -6.00
N VAL A 51 1.28 1.15 -7.11
CA VAL A 51 2.44 2.00 -7.41
C VAL A 51 2.65 3.04 -6.31
N VAL A 52 1.59 3.75 -5.91
CA VAL A 52 1.67 4.76 -4.84
C VAL A 52 2.15 4.14 -3.53
N THR A 53 1.65 2.97 -3.14
CA THR A 53 2.07 2.28 -1.91
C THR A 53 3.57 1.95 -1.93
N PHE A 54 4.11 1.50 -3.06
CA PHE A 54 5.56 1.29 -3.23
C PHE A 54 6.37 2.59 -3.16
N VAL A 55 5.88 3.65 -3.80
CA VAL A 55 6.51 4.98 -3.76
C VAL A 55 6.55 5.51 -2.33
N LEU A 56 5.46 5.39 -1.58
CA LEU A 56 5.39 5.81 -0.19
C LEU A 56 6.27 4.95 0.73
N ALA A 57 6.35 3.64 0.50
CA ALA A 57 7.30 2.78 1.20
C ALA A 57 8.75 3.23 0.96
N TYR A 58 9.11 3.60 -0.27
CA TYR A 58 10.43 4.15 -0.58
C TYR A 58 10.72 5.43 0.20
N PHE A 59 9.82 6.42 0.17
CA PHE A 59 10.01 7.67 0.90
C PHE A 59 10.04 7.48 2.42
N LEU A 60 9.19 6.59 2.96
CA LEU A 60 9.21 6.20 4.37
C LEU A 60 10.59 5.71 4.79
N LEU A 61 11.13 4.72 4.07
CA LEU A 61 12.41 4.12 4.41
C LEU A 61 13.58 5.08 4.18
N ARG A 62 13.53 5.90 3.12
CA ARG A 62 14.51 6.96 2.85
C ARG A 62 14.58 7.97 3.99
N TYR A 63 13.44 8.29 4.60
CA TYR A 63 13.33 9.23 5.71
C TYR A 63 13.76 8.62 7.05
N VAL A 64 13.30 7.38 7.34
CA VAL A 64 13.59 6.69 8.60
C VAL A 64 15.06 6.25 8.67
N LYS A 65 15.67 5.86 7.53
CA LYS A 65 17.08 5.45 7.32
C LYS A 65 17.53 4.19 8.05
N GLN A 66 17.08 3.99 9.29
CA GLN A 66 17.43 2.85 10.13
C GLN A 66 16.23 1.92 10.22
N TYR A 67 16.35 0.72 9.65
CA TYR A 67 15.32 -0.30 9.69
C TYR A 67 15.93 -1.69 9.58
N THR A 68 15.28 -2.68 10.18
CA THR A 68 15.67 -4.10 10.15
C THR A 68 14.63 -4.88 9.35
N ARG A 69 15.00 -6.05 8.83
CA ARG A 69 14.07 -6.93 8.08
C ARG A 69 12.80 -7.26 8.90
N LYS A 70 12.96 -7.58 10.19
CA LYS A 70 11.84 -7.80 11.11
C LYS A 70 10.92 -6.57 11.22
N GLY A 71 11.51 -5.37 11.27
CA GLY A 71 10.75 -4.12 11.30
C GLY A 71 9.98 -3.86 10.01
N LEU A 72 10.54 -4.21 8.85
CA LEU A 72 9.88 -4.08 7.54
C LEU A 72 8.67 -5.01 7.43
N ILE A 73 8.81 -6.26 7.86
CA ILE A 73 7.70 -7.23 7.90
C ILE A 73 6.60 -6.75 8.83
N LEU A 74 6.98 -6.27 10.03
CA LEU A 74 6.02 -5.78 11.01
C LEU A 74 5.23 -4.58 10.49
N ILE A 75 5.87 -3.59 9.87
CA ILE A 75 5.13 -2.43 9.33
C ILE A 75 4.25 -2.82 8.14
N GLY A 76 4.65 -3.79 7.32
CA GLY A 76 3.81 -4.36 6.27
C GLY A 76 2.56 -5.04 6.82
N LEU A 77 2.69 -5.83 7.88
CA LEU A 77 1.53 -6.43 8.58
C LEU A 77 0.61 -5.37 9.19
N VAL A 78 1.18 -4.30 9.76
CA VAL A 78 0.39 -3.18 10.29
C VAL A 78 -0.37 -2.47 9.18
N TRP A 79 0.26 -2.19 8.04
CA TRP A 79 -0.40 -1.55 6.90
C TRP A 79 -1.53 -2.41 6.34
N LEU A 80 -1.30 -3.72 6.15
CA LEU A 80 -2.32 -4.67 5.74
C LEU A 80 -3.50 -4.70 6.73
N GLY A 81 -3.21 -4.84 8.02
CA GLY A 81 -4.26 -4.92 9.04
C GLY A 81 -5.07 -3.62 9.15
N LEU A 82 -4.43 -2.47 9.07
CA LEU A 82 -5.13 -1.18 9.05
C LEU A 82 -6.00 -1.02 7.80
N GLU A 83 -5.54 -1.49 6.64
CA GLU A 83 -6.33 -1.45 5.41
C GLU A 83 -7.55 -2.37 5.49
N GLU A 84 -7.39 -3.61 5.94
CA GLU A 84 -8.53 -4.52 6.13
C GLU A 84 -9.53 -3.95 7.15
N ILE A 85 -9.07 -3.41 8.28
CA ILE A 85 -9.95 -2.74 9.25
C ILE A 85 -10.69 -1.57 8.60
N PHE A 86 -10.01 -0.78 7.76
CA PHE A 86 -10.62 0.34 7.06
C PHE A 86 -11.66 -0.12 6.02
N GLU A 87 -11.34 -1.11 5.20
CA GLU A 87 -12.23 -1.65 4.16
C GLU A 87 -13.49 -2.27 4.78
N TRP A 88 -13.31 -3.21 5.72
CA TRP A 88 -14.42 -3.90 6.35
C TRP A 88 -15.20 -2.96 7.27
N GLY A 89 -14.51 -2.13 8.07
CA GLY A 89 -15.14 -1.15 8.94
C GLY A 89 -15.96 -0.13 8.16
N GLY A 90 -15.40 0.43 7.09
CA GLY A 90 -16.11 1.34 6.20
C GLY A 90 -17.30 0.68 5.51
N SER A 91 -17.12 -0.56 5.02
CA SER A 91 -18.19 -1.31 4.37
C SER A 91 -19.36 -1.62 5.30
N PHE A 92 -19.10 -1.99 6.56
CA PHE A 92 -20.15 -2.21 7.55
C PHE A 92 -20.87 -0.91 7.94
N ILE A 93 -20.16 0.21 8.08
CA ILE A 93 -20.77 1.52 8.33
C ILE A 93 -21.69 1.92 7.16
N LEU A 94 -21.25 1.66 5.92
CA LEU A 94 -22.01 1.93 4.71
C LEU A 94 -23.04 0.85 4.36
N ARG A 95 -23.18 -0.19 5.19
CA ARG A 95 -24.12 -1.31 5.01
C ARG A 95 -23.96 -2.05 3.67
N ARG A 96 -22.73 -2.12 3.16
CA ARG A 96 -22.40 -2.96 1.99
C ARG A 96 -22.46 -4.43 2.38
N SER A 97 -22.91 -5.27 1.46
CA SER A 97 -22.94 -6.71 1.70
C SER A 97 -21.55 -7.32 1.59
N VAL A 98 -21.35 -8.51 2.18
CA VAL A 98 -20.07 -9.23 2.07
C VAL A 98 -19.84 -9.62 0.61
N GLU A 99 -20.90 -9.99 -0.10
CA GLU A 99 -20.86 -10.36 -1.51
C GLU A 99 -20.33 -9.22 -2.38
N GLU A 100 -20.76 -7.98 -2.11
CA GLU A 100 -20.26 -6.78 -2.82
C GLU A 100 -18.76 -6.55 -2.63
N ILE A 101 -18.23 -6.86 -1.45
CA ILE A 101 -16.79 -6.74 -1.17
C ILE A 101 -16.03 -7.83 -1.92
N LEU A 102 -16.53 -9.08 -1.84
CA LEU A 102 -15.89 -10.25 -2.43
C LEU A 102 -15.78 -10.20 -3.96
N VAL A 103 -16.58 -9.38 -4.66
CA VAL A 103 -16.40 -9.14 -6.11
C VAL A 103 -14.96 -8.69 -6.42
N GLY A 104 -14.41 -7.77 -5.62
CA GLY A 104 -13.05 -7.25 -5.80
C GLY A 104 -11.95 -8.31 -5.62
N TRP A 105 -12.27 -9.43 -4.96
CA TRP A 105 -11.35 -10.53 -4.69
C TRP A 105 -11.28 -11.55 -5.83
N ASN A 106 -12.21 -11.51 -6.80
CA ASN A 106 -12.24 -12.45 -7.90
C ASN A 106 -11.20 -12.10 -8.99
N ILE A 107 -9.97 -12.61 -8.80
CA ILE A 107 -8.87 -12.42 -9.76
C ILE A 107 -9.16 -13.04 -11.13
N PHE A 108 -9.98 -14.10 -11.19
CA PHE A 108 -10.35 -14.76 -12.44
C PHE A 108 -11.32 -13.91 -13.27
N ALA A 109 -12.08 -13.03 -12.61
CA ALA A 109 -12.88 -12.00 -13.25
C ALA A 109 -12.08 -10.72 -13.57
N GLY A 110 -10.76 -10.72 -13.34
CA GLY A 110 -9.86 -9.61 -13.66
C GLY A 110 -9.78 -8.52 -12.58
N TYR A 111 -10.39 -8.74 -11.41
CA TYR A 111 -10.25 -7.81 -10.27
C TYR A 111 -8.89 -7.98 -9.59
N MET A 112 -8.42 -6.89 -8.99
CA MET A 112 -7.03 -6.74 -8.54
C MET A 112 -6.86 -6.51 -7.04
N TRP A 113 -7.93 -6.58 -6.24
CA TRP A 113 -7.84 -6.25 -4.82
C TRP A 113 -6.81 -7.08 -4.04
N PRO A 114 -6.67 -8.41 -4.27
CA PRO A 114 -5.65 -9.20 -3.57
C PRO A 114 -4.22 -8.72 -3.83
N TYR A 115 -3.94 -8.14 -5.01
CA TYR A 115 -2.62 -7.59 -5.32
C TYR A 115 -2.31 -6.31 -4.54
N VAL A 116 -3.34 -5.51 -4.22
CA VAL A 116 -3.21 -4.35 -3.34
C VAL A 116 -2.85 -4.81 -1.92
N MET A 117 -3.51 -5.85 -1.41
CA MET A 117 -3.20 -6.42 -0.10
C MET A 117 -1.77 -6.95 -0.03
N LEU A 118 -1.33 -7.65 -1.08
CA LEU A 118 0.06 -8.09 -1.21
C LEU A 118 1.02 -6.89 -1.26
N ALA A 119 0.66 -5.79 -1.91
CA ALA A 119 1.47 -4.58 -1.94
C ALA A 119 1.60 -3.94 -0.54
N TYR A 120 0.53 -3.85 0.25
CA TYR A 120 0.63 -3.38 1.64
C TYR A 120 1.55 -4.24 2.49
N LEU A 121 1.42 -5.57 2.37
CA LEU A 121 2.23 -6.52 3.12
C LEU A 121 3.71 -6.46 2.71
N LEU A 122 4.00 -6.37 1.41
CA LEU A 122 5.33 -6.64 0.86
C LEU A 122 6.11 -5.39 0.46
N SER A 123 5.48 -4.25 0.17
CA SER A 123 6.14 -3.04 -0.34
C SER A 123 7.33 -2.61 0.53
N ASN A 124 7.12 -2.48 1.84
CA ASN A 124 8.16 -2.12 2.80
C ASN A 124 9.32 -3.12 2.79
N LEU A 125 9.03 -4.41 2.72
CA LEU A 125 10.04 -5.45 2.67
C LEU A 125 10.83 -5.37 1.37
N ILE A 126 10.14 -5.44 0.22
CA ILE A 126 10.74 -5.45 -1.12
C ILE A 126 11.61 -4.21 -1.31
N VAL A 127 11.07 -3.02 -1.07
CA VAL A 127 11.81 -1.76 -1.22
C VAL A 127 13.02 -1.73 -0.27
N GLY A 128 12.85 -2.16 0.97
CA GLY A 128 13.90 -2.12 1.97
C GLY A 128 15.06 -3.08 1.70
N VAL A 129 14.81 -4.22 1.03
CA VAL A 129 15.84 -5.23 0.70
C VAL A 129 16.43 -5.09 -0.70
N THR A 130 15.75 -4.39 -1.62
CA THR A 130 16.25 -4.19 -2.99
C THR A 130 16.93 -2.83 -3.13
N LEU A 131 16.22 -1.74 -2.79
CA LEU A 131 16.68 -0.38 -3.04
C LEU A 131 17.49 0.22 -1.88
N HIS A 132 17.42 -0.39 -0.69
CA HIS A 132 18.14 0.05 0.51
C HIS A 132 18.06 1.57 0.82
N PRO A 133 16.91 2.24 0.61
CA PRO A 133 16.84 3.69 0.64
C PRO A 133 17.26 4.27 1.99
N GLY A 134 18.22 5.18 1.96
CA GLY A 134 18.69 5.89 3.16
C GLY A 134 19.69 5.14 4.03
N LYS A 135 20.04 3.89 3.69
CA LYS A 135 21.26 3.27 4.21
C LYS A 135 22.45 3.88 3.46
N LYS A 136 23.49 4.31 4.19
CA LYS A 136 24.77 4.65 3.56
C LYS A 136 25.39 3.33 3.06
N GLU A 137 25.75 3.26 1.80
CA GLU A 137 26.64 2.21 1.32
C GLU A 137 27.90 2.25 2.19
N ALA A 138 28.31 1.09 2.71
CA ALA A 138 29.60 0.98 3.37
C ALA A 138 30.66 1.22 2.29
N VAL A 139 31.34 2.36 2.34
CA VAL A 139 32.57 2.56 1.55
C VAL A 139 33.53 1.43 1.96
N PRO A 140 34.02 0.60 1.02
CA PRO A 140 34.99 -0.44 1.32
C PRO A 140 36.18 0.17 2.07
N LYS A 141 36.56 -0.44 3.20
CA LYS A 141 37.65 0.05 4.06
C LYS A 141 39.04 -0.17 3.47
N ASP A 142 39.13 -0.67 2.24
CA ASP A 142 40.37 -1.20 1.67
C ASP A 142 41.11 -0.19 0.78
N ILE A 143 40.79 1.10 0.90
CA ILE A 143 41.54 2.20 0.27
C ILE A 143 41.77 3.30 1.32
N ARG A 144 42.76 3.10 2.20
CA ARG A 144 43.49 4.17 2.90
C ARG A 144 44.78 3.63 3.51
#